data_AF-A0A9X8VBC4-F1
#
_entry.id   AF-A0A9X8VBC4-F1
#
_cell.length_a   1.000
_cell.length_b   1.000
_cell.length_c   1.000
_cell.angle_alpha   90.00
_cell.angle_beta   90.00
_cell.angle_gamma   90.00
#
_symmetry.space_group_name_H-M   'P 1'
#
loop_
_entity.id
_entity.type
_entity.pdbx_description
1 polymer ?
#
loop_
_entity_poly.entity_id
_entity_poly.type
_entity_poly.pdbx_seq_one_letter_code
_entity_poly.pdbx_strand_id
1 'polypeptide(L)'
;ASDASGPFDVTAGSEAQSGLHIQPGRYLVFQARGAMPAAVIEGWQAIWTYFEQHPEIERRFLTDFEAYTGPDAVDIHIGCR
;
A
#
# COMPACT_ATOMS: atom_id res chain seq x y z
N ALA A 1 10.24 7.31 -12.72
CA ALA A 1 9.60 6.28 -11.88
C ALA A 1 8.37 6.93 -11.25
N SER A 2 7.26 6.20 -11.09
CA SER A 2 6.07 6.69 -10.38
C SER A 2 6.23 6.31 -8.90
N ASP A 3 6.86 7.18 -8.12
CA ASP A 3 6.94 7.08 -6.66
C ASP A 3 6.11 8.21 -6.01
N ALA A 4 6.32 8.50 -4.73
CA ALA A 4 5.62 9.58 -4.02
C ALA A 4 5.87 11.00 -4.62
N SER A 5 6.89 11.16 -5.46
CA SER A 5 7.25 12.41 -6.15
C SER A 5 6.88 12.41 -7.64
N GLY A 6 6.47 11.26 -8.19
CA GLY A 6 6.03 11.09 -9.57
C GLY A 6 4.51 11.21 -9.74
N PRO A 7 4.00 11.18 -10.98
CA PRO A 7 2.56 11.18 -11.23
C PRO A 7 1.94 9.85 -10.78
N PHE A 8 0.90 9.90 -9.94
CA PHE A 8 0.11 8.73 -9.50
C PHE A 8 -1.38 9.06 -9.47
N ASP A 9 -2.21 8.02 -9.59
CA ASP A 9 -3.67 8.09 -9.43
C ASP A 9 -4.08 7.43 -8.11
N VAL A 10 -5.04 8.02 -7.41
CA VAL A 10 -5.62 7.46 -6.18
C VAL A 10 -7.09 7.11 -6.42
N THR A 11 -7.47 5.88 -6.09
CA THR A 11 -8.86 5.42 -6.11
C THR A 11 -9.21 4.84 -4.74
N ALA A 12 -10.33 5.29 -4.16
CA ALA A 12 -10.89 4.73 -2.94
C ALA A 12 -12.26 4.09 -3.27
N GLY A 13 -12.53 2.91 -2.73
CA GLY A 13 -13.76 2.18 -3.01
C GLY A 13 -14.09 1.15 -1.93
N SER A 14 -15.35 0.72 -1.92
CA SER A 14 -15.85 -0.41 -1.13
C SER A 14 -16.20 -1.58 -2.04
N GLU A 15 -16.58 -2.72 -1.46
CA GLU A 15 -17.03 -3.89 -2.22
C GLU A 15 -18.15 -3.52 -3.23
N ALA A 16 -17.93 -3.85 -4.50
CA ALA A 16 -18.84 -3.51 -5.60
C ALA A 16 -18.80 -4.58 -6.70
N GLN A 17 -19.89 -4.67 -7.48
CA GLN A 17 -20.08 -5.68 -8.52
C GLN A 17 -19.21 -5.44 -9.77
N SER A 18 -18.78 -4.19 -10.00
CA SER A 18 -17.75 -3.81 -10.96
C SER A 18 -16.54 -3.26 -10.19
N GLY A 19 -15.50 -4.06 -10.06
CA GLY A 19 -14.31 -3.73 -9.27
C GLY A 19 -13.15 -3.15 -10.08
N LEU A 20 -12.19 -2.56 -9.38
CA LEU A 20 -10.87 -2.25 -9.92
C LEU A 20 -10.06 -3.55 -10.05
N HIS A 21 -9.33 -3.73 -11.15
CA HIS A 21 -8.43 -4.88 -11.32
C HIS A 21 -7.10 -4.64 -10.59
N ILE A 22 -6.87 -5.37 -9.51
CA ILE A 22 -5.57 -5.44 -8.82
C ILE A 22 -4.66 -6.40 -9.59
N GLN A 23 -3.47 -5.92 -9.98
CA GLN A 23 -2.53 -6.72 -10.76
C GLN A 23 -2.03 -7.94 -9.97
N PRO A 24 -2.04 -9.16 -10.53
CA PRO A 24 -1.44 -10.31 -9.85
C PRO A 24 0.09 -10.13 -9.74
N GLY A 25 0.67 -10.70 -8.69
CA GLY A 25 2.11 -10.63 -8.44
C GLY A 25 2.48 -10.89 -7.00
N ARG A 26 3.75 -10.65 -6.68
CA ARG A 26 4.26 -10.69 -5.30
C ARG A 26 4.00 -9.35 -4.62
N TYR A 27 3.53 -9.44 -3.39
CA TYR A 27 3.29 -8.30 -2.52
C TYR A 27 4.02 -8.50 -1.20
N LEU A 28 4.66 -7.45 -0.73
CA LEU A 28 5.01 -7.34 0.69
C LEU A 28 3.84 -6.68 1.41
N VAL A 29 3.42 -7.26 2.52
CA VAL A 29 2.24 -6.82 3.27
C VAL A 29 2.70 -6.27 4.62
N PHE A 30 2.33 -5.02 4.89
CA PHE A 30 2.60 -4.33 6.14
C PHE A 30 1.29 -4.11 6.87
N GLN A 31 1.23 -4.55 8.12
CA GLN A 31 0.02 -4.41 8.94
C GLN A 31 0.17 -3.20 9.86
N ALA A 32 -0.81 -2.32 9.85
CA ALA A 32 -0.91 -1.21 10.78
C ALA A 32 -2.23 -1.28 11.56
N ARG A 33 -2.16 -0.92 12.84
CA ARG A 33 -3.30 -0.91 13.75
C ARG A 33 -3.34 0.37 14.55
N GLY A 34 -4.53 0.90 14.77
CA GLY A 34 -4.75 2.12 15.56
C GLY A 34 -5.88 2.97 15.00
N ALA A 35 -5.99 4.19 15.53
CA ALA A 35 -7.01 5.13 15.10
C ALA A 35 -6.80 5.55 13.65
N MET A 36 -7.84 5.44 12.83
CA MET A 36 -7.82 5.93 11.45
C MET A 36 -8.03 7.46 11.42
N PRO A 37 -7.30 8.21 10.58
CA PRO A 37 -6.33 7.75 9.57
C PRO A 37 -4.87 7.66 10.07
N ALA A 38 -4.59 7.91 11.35
CA ALA A 38 -3.22 7.97 11.89
C ALA A 38 -2.44 6.67 11.64
N ALA A 39 -3.07 5.51 11.85
CA ALA A 39 -2.44 4.21 11.61
C ALA A 39 -1.97 4.02 10.15
N VAL A 40 -2.72 4.53 9.17
CA VAL A 40 -2.34 4.46 7.74
C VAL A 40 -1.13 5.35 7.47
N ILE A 41 -1.14 6.57 8.01
CA ILE A 41 -0.06 7.55 7.82
C ILE A 41 1.25 7.02 8.42
N GLU A 42 1.20 6.53 9.65
CA GLU A 42 2.35 5.92 10.33
C GLU A 42 2.83 4.66 9.61
N GLY A 43 1.89 3.84 9.11
CA GLY A 43 2.18 2.67 8.29
C GLY A 43 2.99 3.03 7.04
N TRP A 44 2.58 4.05 6.28
CA TRP A 44 3.32 4.50 5.10
C TRP A 44 4.71 5.07 5.42
N GLN A 45 4.85 5.83 6.51
CA GLN A 45 6.14 6.33 6.96
C GLN A 45 7.11 5.16 7.24
N ALA A 46 6.63 4.13 7.94
CA ALA A 46 7.43 2.93 8.22
C ALA A 46 7.79 2.16 6.94
N ILE A 47 6.87 2.07 5.98
CA ILE A 47 7.12 1.43 4.67
C ILE A 47 8.22 2.17 3.91
N TRP A 48 8.20 3.51 3.86
CA TRP A 48 9.25 4.28 3.19
C TRP A 48 10.61 4.02 3.82
N THR A 49 10.69 4.09 5.15
CA THR A 49 11.93 3.78 5.88
C THR A 49 12.40 2.34 5.63
N TYR A 50 11.48 1.37 5.55
CA TYR A 50 11.83 -0.01 5.22
C TYR A 50 12.51 -0.12 3.85
N PHE A 51 11.92 0.47 2.81
CA PHE A 51 12.52 0.41 1.46
C PHE A 51 13.81 1.23 1.32
N GLU A 52 14.00 2.28 2.11
CA GLU A 52 15.28 2.98 2.20
C GLU A 52 16.38 2.08 2.81
N GLN A 53 16.03 1.23 3.77
CA GLN A 53 16.95 0.30 4.44
C GLN A 53 17.19 -1.00 3.66
N HIS A 54 16.27 -1.35 2.75
CA HIS A 54 16.27 -2.59 1.98
C HIS A 54 16.31 -2.32 0.46
N PRO A 55 17.37 -1.69 -0.08
CA PRO A 55 17.46 -1.35 -1.50
C PRO A 55 17.52 -2.58 -2.43
N GLU A 56 17.79 -3.77 -1.90
CA GLU A 56 17.73 -5.04 -2.61
C GLU A 56 16.30 -5.47 -2.99
N ILE A 57 15.28 -4.89 -2.35
CA ILE A 57 13.88 -5.20 -2.61
C ILE A 57 13.32 -4.17 -3.58
N GLU A 58 13.20 -4.57 -4.84
CA GLU A 58 12.66 -3.70 -5.88
C GLU A 58 11.13 -3.60 -5.83
N ARG A 59 10.63 -2.40 -5.55
CA ARG A 59 9.21 -2.07 -5.73
C ARG A 59 8.82 -2.12 -7.20
N ARG A 60 7.62 -2.66 -7.45
CA ARG A 60 7.06 -2.84 -8.79
C ARG A 60 6.40 -1.56 -9.32
N PHE A 61 5.90 -0.69 -8.44
CA PHE A 61 5.23 0.58 -8.77
C PHE A 61 4.11 0.44 -9.82
N LEU A 62 3.36 -0.66 -9.78
CA LEU A 62 2.18 -0.88 -10.65
C LEU A 62 0.88 -0.77 -9.87
N THR A 63 0.77 -1.47 -8.75
CA THR A 63 -0.39 -1.42 -7.87
C THR A 63 0.08 -1.63 -6.45
N ASP A 64 -0.12 -0.62 -5.62
CA ASP A 64 -0.06 -0.71 -4.17
C ASP A 64 -1.47 -0.39 -3.66
N PHE A 65 -1.94 -1.04 -2.59
CA PHE A 65 -3.28 -0.80 -2.08
C PHE A 65 -3.40 -1.01 -0.57
N GLU A 66 -4.37 -0.31 0.02
CA GLU A 66 -4.74 -0.41 1.42
C GLU A 66 -6.00 -1.28 1.55
N ALA A 67 -5.90 -2.37 2.31
CA ALA A 67 -7.05 -3.21 2.66
C ALA A 67 -7.45 -2.89 4.10
N TYR A 68 -8.56 -2.19 4.28
CA TYR A 68 -9.11 -1.89 5.60
C TYR A 68 -9.84 -3.12 6.14
N THR A 69 -9.16 -3.89 7.00
CA THR A 69 -9.64 -5.18 7.52
C THR A 69 -10.47 -5.04 8.80
N GLY A 70 -10.61 -3.82 9.33
CA GLY A 70 -11.43 -3.48 10.47
C GLY A 70 -11.46 -1.96 10.72
N PRO A 71 -12.19 -1.49 11.75
CA PRO A 71 -12.28 -0.06 12.06
C PRO A 71 -10.94 0.55 12.52
N ASP A 72 -10.02 -0.28 12.99
CA ASP A 72 -8.72 0.09 13.55
C ASP A 72 -7.56 -0.71 12.92
N ALA A 73 -7.77 -1.34 11.77
CA ALA A 73 -6.79 -2.20 11.12
C ALA A 73 -6.73 -1.97 9.61
N VAL A 74 -5.51 -1.89 9.09
CA VAL A 74 -5.23 -1.79 7.66
C VAL A 74 -4.02 -2.65 7.30
N ASP A 75 -4.14 -3.39 6.20
CA ASP A 75 -3.04 -4.11 5.57
C ASP A 75 -2.63 -3.35 4.30
N ILE A 76 -1.41 -2.81 4.27
CA ILE A 76 -0.86 -2.08 3.13
C ILE A 76 -0.03 -3.05 2.28
N HIS A 77 -0.48 -3.26 1.04
CA HIS A 77 0.11 -4.19 0.09
C HIS A 77 1.00 -3.43 -0.89
N ILE A 78 2.30 -3.73 -0.89
CA ILE A 78 3.29 -3.10 -1.78
C ILE A 78 3.77 -4.12 -2.81
N GLY A 79 3.51 -3.86 -4.09
CA GLY A 79 3.93 -4.72 -5.19
C GLY A 79 5.46 -4.74 -5.34
N CYS A 80 6.06 -5.91 -5.45
CA CYS A 80 7.52 -6.10 -5.58
C CYS A 80 7.89 -7.03 -6.75
N ARG A 81 9.15 -6.95 -7.22
CA ARG A 81 9.73 -7.88 -8.21
C ARG A 81 10.32 -9.12 -7.54
#